data_AF-A0A2E4EZI5-F1
#
_entry.id   AF-A0A2E4EZI5-F1
#
_cell.length_a   1.000
_cell.length_b   1.000
_cell.length_c   1.000
_cell.angle_alpha   90.00
_cell.angle_beta   90.00
_cell.angle_gamma   90.00
#
_symmetry.space_group_name_H-M   'P 1'
#
loop_
_entity.id
_entity.type
_entity.pdbx_description
1 polymer ?
#
loop_
_entity_poly.entity_id
_entity_poly.type
_entity_poly.pdbx_seq_one_letter_code
_entity_poly.pdbx_strand_id
1 'polypeptide(L)'
;MVKRTARRGPNEGNQFWGCSGYPECRHIIDIANGVTVQPASGLTAINELDSSYSVEIEGPDCPRCGSPMVKRTARVGSNAGNQFWGCSTFPVCRGTVNITDGVADVDAP
;
A
#
# COMPACT_ATOMS: atom_id res chain seq x y z
N MET A 1 2.05 -10.81 -29.05
CA MET A 1 3.16 -10.15 -28.32
C MET A 1 4.43 -10.23 -29.17
N VAL A 2 5.24 -9.18 -29.20
CA VAL A 2 6.51 -9.10 -29.95
C VAL A 2 7.60 -8.53 -29.06
N LYS A 3 8.75 -9.20 -28.98
CA LYS A 3 9.91 -8.76 -28.19
C LYS A 3 10.59 -7.58 -28.87
N ARG A 4 10.80 -6.49 -28.13
CA ARG A 4 11.38 -5.22 -28.61
C ARG A 4 12.37 -4.69 -27.59
N THR A 5 13.26 -3.81 -28.02
CA THR A 5 14.22 -3.11 -27.16
C THR A 5 13.81 -1.65 -27.04
N ALA A 6 13.77 -1.13 -25.81
CA ALA A 6 13.49 0.27 -25.55
C ALA A 6 14.61 1.13 -26.11
N ARG A 7 14.26 2.13 -26.92
CA ARG A 7 15.22 2.98 -27.63
C ARG A 7 15.40 4.36 -27.01
N ARG A 8 14.58 4.71 -26.01
CA ARG A 8 14.54 6.03 -25.36
C ARG A 8 13.98 5.89 -23.94
N GLY A 9 14.39 6.80 -23.06
CA GLY A 9 13.86 6.93 -21.70
C GLY A 9 14.67 6.16 -20.65
N PRO A 10 14.20 6.10 -19.40
CA PRO A 10 14.94 5.51 -18.26
C PRO A 10 15.30 4.04 -18.45
N ASN A 11 14.58 3.33 -19.33
CA ASN A 11 14.75 1.92 -19.63
C ASN A 11 15.44 1.67 -20.99
N GLU A 12 16.11 2.66 -21.57
CA GLU A 12 16.81 2.50 -22.86
C GLU A 12 17.79 1.31 -22.81
N GLY A 13 17.71 0.45 -23.83
CA GLY A 13 18.47 -0.81 -23.90
C GLY A 13 17.74 -2.03 -23.32
N ASN A 14 16.70 -1.85 -22.52
CA ASN A 14 15.97 -2.97 -21.92
C ASN A 14 15.02 -3.64 -22.93
N GLN A 15 14.82 -4.96 -22.78
CA GLN A 15 13.91 -5.73 -23.63
C GLN A 15 12.51 -5.84 -23.00
N PHE A 16 11.47 -5.68 -23.81
CA PHE A 16 10.06 -5.76 -23.44
C PHE A 16 9.23 -6.52 -24.48
N TRP A 17 8.12 -7.12 -24.07
CA TRP A 17 7.07 -7.61 -24.95
C TRP A 17 6.06 -6.50 -25.21
N GLY A 18 5.87 -6.11 -26.47
CA GLY A 18 4.81 -5.21 -26.90
C GLY A 18 3.67 -5.95 -27.59
N CYS A 19 2.47 -5.38 -27.59
CA CYS A 19 1.38 -5.89 -28.43
C CYS A 19 1.77 -5.79 -29.92
N SER A 20 1.40 -6.80 -30.72
CA SER A 20 1.63 -6.80 -32.17
C SER A 20 0.85 -5.69 -32.89
N GLY A 21 -0.24 -5.21 -32.29
CA GLY A 21 -1.03 -4.07 -32.78
C GLY A 21 -0.49 -2.71 -32.34
N TYR A 22 0.77 -2.59 -31.93
CA TYR A 22 1.38 -1.28 -31.66
C TYR A 22 1.45 -0.46 -32.97
N PRO A 23 1.04 0.82 -33.00
CA PRO A 23 0.77 1.71 -31.86
C PRO A 23 -0.66 1.75 -31.33
N GLU A 24 -1.61 1.07 -31.99
CA GLU A 24 -3.04 1.08 -31.64
C GLU A 24 -3.32 0.40 -30.29
N CYS A 25 -2.51 -0.60 -29.93
CA CYS A 25 -2.49 -1.22 -28.61
C CYS A 25 -1.12 -0.96 -27.94
N ARG A 26 -1.10 -0.12 -26.90
CA ARG A 26 0.12 0.31 -26.19
C ARG A 26 0.44 -0.51 -24.94
N HIS A 27 -0.17 -1.68 -24.82
CA HIS A 27 0.12 -2.62 -23.73
C HIS A 27 1.54 -3.20 -23.89
N ILE A 28 2.33 -3.16 -22.81
CA ILE A 28 3.72 -3.62 -22.75
C ILE A 28 3.96 -4.42 -21.48
N ILE A 29 4.88 -5.38 -21.54
CA ILE A 29 5.32 -6.21 -20.41
C ILE A 29 6.85 -6.27 -20.45
N ASP A 30 7.55 -5.91 -19.37
CA ASP A 30 9.01 -6.00 -19.30
C ASP A 30 9.51 -7.45 -19.15
N ILE A 31 10.70 -7.75 -19.69
CA ILE A 31 11.27 -9.12 -19.70
C ILE A 31 12.14 -9.40 -18.47
N ALA A 32 12.57 -8.37 -17.74
CA ALA A 32 13.34 -8.53 -16.52
C ALA A 32 12.45 -8.99 -15.36
N ASN A 33 12.48 -10.30 -15.08
CA ASN A 33 12.13 -10.95 -13.81
C ASN A 33 11.08 -10.23 -12.95
N GLY A 34 9.83 -10.22 -13.39
CA GLY A 34 8.66 -10.06 -12.50
C GLY A 34 8.53 -8.74 -11.73
N VAL A 35 9.32 -7.71 -11.99
CA VAL A 35 9.12 -6.40 -11.37
C VAL A 35 8.28 -5.54 -12.29
N THR A 36 6.96 -5.58 -12.09
CA THR A 36 6.11 -4.48 -12.57
C THR A 36 6.50 -3.24 -11.78
N VAL A 37 7.22 -2.29 -12.39
CA VAL A 37 7.27 -0.92 -11.84
C VAL A 37 5.90 -0.29 -12.09
N GLN A 38 4.97 -0.52 -11.16
CA GLN A 38 3.69 0.18 -11.14
C GLN A 38 3.98 1.68 -10.96
N PRO A 39 3.37 2.57 -11.75
CA PRO A 39 3.45 3.99 -11.49
C PRO A 39 2.77 4.28 -10.15
N ALA A 40 3.57 4.72 -9.18
CA ALA A 40 3.18 5.41 -7.95
C ALA A 40 1.69 5.32 -7.54
N SER A 41 1.28 4.18 -7.00
CA SER A 41 0.13 4.03 -6.11
C SER A 41 0.37 2.75 -5.34
N GLY A 42 0.93 2.91 -4.14
CA GLY A 42 1.57 1.84 -3.39
C GLY A 42 0.63 0.67 -3.09
N LEU A 43 1.04 -0.50 -3.56
CA LEU A 43 0.97 -1.77 -2.83
C LEU A 43 2.24 -2.54 -3.22
N THR A 44 3.13 -2.72 -2.26
CA THR A 44 4.35 -3.52 -2.42
C THR A 44 4.00 -4.98 -2.67
N ALA A 45 4.65 -5.57 -3.67
CA ALA A 45 4.67 -7.00 -3.89
C ALA A 45 5.17 -7.69 -2.62
N ILE A 46 4.29 -8.44 -1.95
CA ILE A 46 4.73 -9.49 -1.06
C ILE A 46 5.19 -10.64 -1.95
N ASN A 47 6.49 -10.91 -1.92
CA ASN A 47 7.10 -12.06 -2.59
C ASN A 47 6.84 -13.27 -1.70
N GLU A 48 6.20 -14.32 -2.21
CA GLU A 48 5.74 -15.51 -1.45
C GLU A 48 6.87 -16.43 -0.93
N LEU A 49 8.04 -15.91 -0.54
CA LEU A 49 9.16 -16.70 0.01
C LEU A 49 9.96 -15.97 1.11
N ASP A 50 9.33 -15.16 1.96
CA ASP A 50 9.89 -14.87 3.27
C ASP A 50 8.84 -15.05 4.36
N SER A 51 8.84 -16.27 4.91
CA SER A 51 8.02 -16.72 6.04
C SER A 51 8.54 -16.21 7.40
N SER A 52 9.12 -15.01 7.47
CA SER A 52 9.60 -14.45 8.74
C SER A 52 9.42 -12.94 8.94
N TYR A 53 8.86 -12.20 7.98
CA TYR A 53 8.53 -10.79 8.21
C TYR A 53 7.04 -10.63 8.49
N SER A 54 6.67 -10.73 9.76
CA SER A 54 5.39 -10.23 10.25
C SER A 54 5.32 -8.74 9.99
N VAL A 55 4.71 -8.35 8.86
CA VAL A 55 4.33 -6.95 8.66
C VAL A 55 3.26 -6.68 9.70
N GLU A 56 3.68 -6.00 10.75
CA GLU A 56 2.82 -5.47 11.80
C GLU A 56 1.94 -4.39 11.17
N ILE A 57 0.88 -4.80 10.44
CA ILE A 57 -0.25 -3.95 10.09
C ILE A 57 -1.05 -3.77 11.40
N GLU A 58 -0.41 -3.22 12.42
CA GLU A 58 -1.03 -2.99 13.71
C GLU A 58 -1.81 -1.70 13.60
N GLY A 59 -2.99 -1.75 12.98
CA GLY A 59 -3.91 -0.63 12.99
C GLY A 59 -5.17 -0.90 12.17
N PRO A 60 -6.36 -0.53 12.68
CA PRO A 60 -7.58 -0.58 11.89
C PRO A 60 -7.52 0.43 10.74
N ASP A 61 -8.34 0.19 9.72
CA ASP A 61 -8.56 1.18 8.67
C ASP A 61 -9.40 2.36 9.19
N CYS A 62 -9.12 3.55 8.66
CA CYS A 62 -9.86 4.73 9.06
C CYS A 62 -11.31 4.65 8.56
N PRO A 63 -12.33 4.68 9.44
CA PRO A 63 -13.73 4.56 9.03
C PRO A 63 -14.22 5.75 8.18
N ARG A 64 -13.44 6.83 8.09
CA ARG A 64 -13.78 8.02 7.29
C ARG A 64 -13.24 7.99 5.86
N CYS A 65 -12.14 7.28 5.61
CA CYS A 65 -11.43 7.37 4.32
C CYS A 65 -10.77 6.08 3.86
N GLY A 66 -10.79 5.02 4.67
CA GLY A 66 -10.16 3.74 4.36
C GLY A 66 -8.63 3.73 4.38
N SER A 67 -7.98 4.86 4.71
CA SER A 67 -6.52 4.90 4.86
C SER A 67 -6.09 4.22 6.18
N PRO A 68 -4.88 3.62 6.23
CA PRO A 68 -4.41 2.95 7.44
C PRO A 68 -4.29 3.93 8.61
N MET A 69 -4.55 3.47 9.83
CA MET A 69 -4.38 4.26 11.04
C MET A 69 -3.07 3.94 11.74
N VAL A 70 -2.54 4.94 12.47
CA VAL A 70 -1.29 4.84 13.23
C VAL A 70 -1.54 5.12 14.70
N LYS A 71 -0.86 4.38 15.59
CA LYS A 71 -0.95 4.55 17.04
C LYS A 71 -0.27 5.86 17.45
N ARG A 72 -1.01 6.76 18.10
CA ARG A 72 -0.52 8.06 18.58
C ARG A 72 -0.83 8.24 20.05
N THR A 73 0.08 8.84 20.78
CA THR A 73 -0.15 9.22 22.19
C THR A 73 -0.64 10.66 22.26
N ALA A 74 -1.75 10.89 22.93
CA ALA A 74 -2.25 12.22 23.22
C ALA A 74 -1.28 12.96 24.13
N ARG A 75 -0.85 14.16 23.72
CA ARG A 75 0.17 14.95 24.43
C ARG A 75 -0.41 15.95 25.42
N VAL A 76 -1.68 16.33 25.26
CA VAL A 76 -2.32 17.44 25.98
C VAL A 76 -3.80 17.13 26.26
N GLY A 77 -4.37 17.80 27.28
CA GLY A 77 -5.78 17.68 27.66
C GLY A 77 -6.07 16.49 28.59
N SER A 78 -7.35 16.24 28.85
CA SER A 78 -7.82 15.21 29.80
C SER A 78 -7.45 13.77 29.41
N ASN A 79 -7.05 13.55 28.15
CA ASN A 79 -6.60 12.26 27.63
C ASN A 79 -5.07 12.20 27.47
N ALA A 80 -4.31 13.16 28.01
CA ALA A 80 -2.85 13.15 27.91
C ALA A 80 -2.26 11.84 28.48
N GLY A 81 -1.37 11.21 27.72
CA GLY A 81 -0.80 9.90 28.03
C GLY A 81 -1.56 8.71 27.43
N ASN A 82 -2.82 8.88 27.02
CA ASN A 82 -3.59 7.81 26.39
C ASN A 82 -3.21 7.66 24.91
N GLN A 83 -3.20 6.41 24.44
CA GLN A 83 -2.96 6.08 23.04
C GLN A 83 -4.29 5.99 22.27
N PHE A 84 -4.27 6.45 21.02
CA PHE A 84 -5.40 6.37 20.08
C PHE A 84 -4.90 6.07 18.67
N TRP A 85 -5.75 5.49 17.84
CA TRP A 85 -5.53 5.36 16.40
C TRP A 85 -5.84 6.70 15.74
N GLY A 86 -4.87 7.29 15.05
CA GLY A 86 -5.06 8.47 14.21
C GLY A 86 -4.85 8.15 12.74
N CYS A 87 -5.63 8.74 11.85
CA CYS A 87 -5.47 8.52 10.42
C CYS A 87 -4.07 8.92 9.92
N SER A 88 -3.47 8.07 9.08
CA SER A 88 -2.15 8.32 8.47
C SER A 88 -2.11 9.58 7.61
N THR A 89 -3.25 9.96 7.02
CA THR A 89 -3.34 11.11 6.10
C THR A 89 -3.64 12.45 6.80
N PHE A 90 -3.52 12.52 8.14
CA PHE A 90 -3.62 13.80 8.85
C PHE A 90 -2.60 14.82 8.30
N PRO A 91 -2.98 16.10 8.05
CA PRO A 91 -4.21 16.78 8.47
C PRO A 91 -5.41 16.66 7.50
N VAL A 92 -5.25 15.98 6.36
CA VAL A 92 -6.29 15.83 5.32
C VAL A 92 -7.48 15.05 5.87
N CYS A 93 -7.23 13.96 6.60
CA CYS A 93 -8.24 13.23 7.35
C CYS A 93 -7.97 13.34 8.86
N ARG A 94 -9.00 13.70 9.63
CA ARG A 94 -8.95 13.78 11.10
C ARG A 94 -9.68 12.62 11.78
N GLY A 95 -9.77 11.47 11.11
CA GLY A 95 -10.35 10.26 11.71
C GLY A 95 -9.50 9.76 12.86
N THR A 96 -10.15 9.47 13.99
CA THR A 96 -9.53 8.91 15.20
C THR A 96 -10.39 7.79 15.75
N VAL A 97 -9.76 6.74 16.26
CA VAL A 97 -10.41 5.58 16.89
C VAL A 97 -9.70 5.30 18.21
N ASN A 98 -10.46 4.95 19.25
CA ASN A 98 -9.89 4.60 20.54
C ASN A 98 -9.30 3.19 20.49
N ILE A 99 -8.19 2.94 21.18
CA ILE A 99 -7.53 1.63 21.17
C ILE A 99 -8.31 0.57 21.96
N THR A 100 -9.27 0.99 22.79
CA THR A 100 -10.11 0.09 23.61
C THR A 100 -11.15 -0.70 22.81
N ASP A 101 -11.36 -0.39 21.53
CA ASP A 101 -12.42 -1.00 20.69
C ASP A 101 -11.93 -2.21 19.86
N GLY A 102 -10.70 -2.71 20.12
CA GLY A 102 -10.06 -3.75 19.31
C GLY A 102 -10.47 -5.20 19.60
N VAL A 103 -11.36 -5.43 20.57
CA VAL A 103 -11.96 -6.73 20.87
C VAL A 103 -13.21 -6.48 21.71
N ALA A 104 -14.35 -6.35 21.04
CA ALA A 104 -15.66 -6.41 21.67
C ALA A 104 -16.38 -7.65 21.11
N ASP A 105 -16.42 -8.69 21.95
CA ASP A 105 -17.55 -9.61 22.09
C ASP A 105 -17.92 -10.50 20.88
N VAL A 106 -17.22 -11.64 20.73
CA VAL A 106 -17.73 -12.81 19.98
C VAL A 106 -18.01 -13.99 20.90
N ASP A 107 -18.64 -13.79 22.06
CA ASP A 107 -19.24 -14.89 22.84
C ASP A 107 -20.20 -14.31 23.89
N ALA A 108 -21.45 -14.09 23.48
CA ALA A 108 -22.58 -13.91 24.41
C ALA A 108 -23.45 -15.17 24.34
N PRO A 109 -23.72 -15.87 25.47
CA PRO A 109 -24.63 -17.01 25.50
C PRO A 109 -26.10 -16.62 25.31
#